data_AF-A0A925DPV3-F1
#
_entry.id   AF-A0A925DPV3-F1
#
_cell.length_a   1.000
_cell.length_b   1.000
_cell.length_c   1.000
_cell.angle_alpha   90.00
_cell.angle_beta   90.00
_cell.angle_gamma   90.00
#
_symmetry.space_group_name_H-M   'P 1'
#
loop_
_entity.id
_entity.type
_entity.pdbx_description
1 polymer ?
#
loop_
_entity_poly.entity_id
_entity_poly.type
_entity_poly.pdbx_seq_one_letter_code
_entity_poly.pdbx_strand_id
1 'polypeptide(L)'
;MRSIYFLSAFLVFFSGRIFSQQNDSVKIEITNLGAIVNSTFADYAPVISADGHMIVFTSRRPSTEKEIKKNKEGMETVWVSYFDDKTQKWSAPVKLDENINMANRHNSNISLSADGQQMWLYHDDASGNGDIYSSVLKGNLWTATEKLPEPVNSKDHETSASFSADGNTVYFVSNRSGGIGDKDIYMAKLGKDGKWGKAMNLGKTINTSSDEEGVYIHPDGTTLFFSSKGHNSIGGYDIYKTEWLKDHWSLPVSLGNVINSKDDDLFFVLDASGKKGFMSSARKGTVGDKDIFEINFIPIKKENKNSGPRLMLLKGTVTDDETGKPVEATLEIMNNDKNELISKLNSNSSTGRYLVTLPSGKNYGISVSAPGYLFHSENFNIADTAAYIEVVKNIQLHRIAEGKKVVLKNIFFDFDKATLRSESVSELEKLNRFLKENPTVKIELSGHTDNKGTKEYNQKLSESRAKAVVDYLISKGISASRLTFKGYWFSQPISENDTEEGRQLNRRTEFKIMGK
;
A
#
# COMPACT_ATOMS: atom_id res chain seq x y z
N MET A 1 33.05 60.17 -18.93
CA MET A 1 31.62 59.91 -18.63
C MET A 1 31.06 59.08 -19.78
N ARG A 2 30.95 57.75 -19.60
CA ARG A 2 30.12 56.78 -20.36
C ARG A 2 30.53 55.38 -19.91
N SER A 3 29.79 54.83 -18.95
CA SER A 3 29.93 53.44 -18.50
C SER A 3 29.20 52.52 -19.48
N ILE A 4 29.89 51.45 -19.88
CA ILE A 4 29.38 50.36 -20.70
C ILE A 4 28.74 49.34 -19.76
N TYR A 5 27.45 49.06 -19.93
CA TYR A 5 26.77 47.94 -19.25
C TYR A 5 26.81 46.72 -20.16
N PHE A 6 27.44 45.64 -19.68
CA PHE A 6 27.30 44.30 -20.23
C PHE A 6 25.95 43.73 -19.81
N LEU A 7 25.13 43.35 -20.79
CA LEU A 7 23.88 42.64 -20.58
C LEU A 7 24.19 41.13 -20.55
N SER A 8 24.27 40.54 -19.37
CA SER A 8 24.32 39.08 -19.19
C SER A 8 22.89 38.53 -19.22
N ALA A 9 22.55 37.80 -20.28
CA ALA A 9 21.28 37.07 -20.39
C ALA A 9 21.28 35.89 -19.40
N PHE A 10 20.46 35.97 -18.36
CA PHE A 10 20.11 34.81 -17.53
C PHE A 10 18.99 34.05 -18.23
N LEU A 11 19.24 32.77 -18.56
CA LEU A 11 18.18 31.81 -18.85
C LEU A 11 17.30 31.67 -17.60
N VAL A 12 16.04 32.10 -17.70
CA VAL A 12 15.01 31.82 -16.70
C VAL A 12 14.50 30.41 -16.95
N PHE A 13 14.79 29.49 -16.04
CA PHE A 13 14.06 28.23 -15.95
C PHE A 13 12.60 28.55 -15.61
N PHE A 14 11.64 28.07 -16.42
CA PHE A 14 10.22 28.14 -16.12
C PHE A 14 9.93 27.35 -14.84
N SER A 15 9.78 28.03 -13.70
CA SER A 15 9.15 27.46 -12.51
C SER A 15 7.63 27.40 -12.76
N GLY A 16 7.02 26.23 -12.60
CA GLY A 16 5.57 26.04 -12.71
C GLY A 16 4.79 27.05 -11.85
N ARG A 17 3.62 27.48 -12.32
CA ARG A 17 2.74 28.38 -11.54
C ARG A 17 2.24 27.66 -10.29
N ILE A 18 2.48 28.26 -9.13
CA ILE A 18 1.97 27.80 -7.84
C ILE A 18 0.66 28.53 -7.55
N PHE A 19 -0.41 27.80 -7.27
CA PHE A 19 -1.64 28.34 -6.70
C PHE A 19 -1.66 28.02 -5.20
N SER A 20 -1.89 29.04 -4.35
CA SER A 20 -1.89 28.87 -2.90
C SER A 20 -3.12 29.51 -2.28
N GLN A 21 -3.79 28.79 -1.38
CA GLN A 21 -4.80 29.34 -0.48
C GLN A 21 -4.55 28.80 0.94
N GLN A 22 -4.92 29.60 1.90
CA GLN A 22 -4.77 29.31 3.32
C GLN A 22 -6.14 29.40 4.00
N ASN A 23 -6.45 28.40 4.82
CA ASN A 23 -7.46 28.52 5.87
C ASN A 23 -6.78 28.38 7.23
N ASP A 24 -7.51 28.46 8.34
CA ASP A 24 -6.98 28.50 9.70
C ASP A 24 -6.14 27.28 10.14
N SER A 25 -6.18 26.17 9.38
CA SER A 25 -5.59 24.88 9.74
C SER A 25 -4.56 24.36 8.74
N VAL A 26 -4.78 24.55 7.43
CA VAL A 26 -3.95 23.97 6.35
C VAL A 26 -3.73 25.00 5.25
N LYS A 27 -2.50 25.04 4.72
CA LYS A 27 -2.13 25.74 3.50
C LYS A 27 -2.08 24.71 2.38
N ILE A 28 -2.77 25.00 1.29
CA ILE A 28 -2.81 24.14 0.10
C ILE A 28 -1.97 24.83 -0.97
N GLU A 29 -0.98 24.11 -1.49
CA GLU A 29 -0.16 24.55 -2.63
C GLU A 29 -0.33 23.59 -3.80
N ILE A 30 -0.77 24.10 -4.95
CA ILE A 30 -0.98 23.31 -6.17
C ILE A 30 0.06 23.71 -7.20
N THR A 31 0.79 22.72 -7.71
CA THR A 31 1.88 22.89 -8.66
C THR A 31 1.67 21.96 -9.86
N ASN A 32 1.73 22.53 -11.06
CA ASN A 32 1.81 21.74 -12.29
C ASN A 32 3.14 20.96 -12.30
N LEU A 33 3.12 19.64 -12.53
CA LEU A 33 4.35 18.82 -12.55
C LEU A 33 5.33 19.16 -13.69
N GLY A 34 4.93 20.07 -14.58
CA GLY A 34 5.77 20.66 -15.61
C GLY A 34 6.15 19.68 -16.72
N ALA A 35 6.96 20.16 -17.66
CA ALA A 35 7.32 19.41 -18.88
C ALA A 35 8.18 18.16 -18.65
N ILE A 36 8.55 17.86 -17.39
CA ILE A 36 9.20 16.59 -17.05
C ILE A 36 8.15 15.47 -17.08
N VAL A 37 7.04 15.67 -16.37
CA VAL A 37 5.97 14.67 -16.28
C VAL A 37 4.89 14.94 -17.31
N ASN A 38 4.40 16.18 -17.42
CA ASN A 38 3.41 16.58 -18.41
C ASN A 38 4.03 16.82 -19.78
N SER A 39 3.19 16.79 -20.80
CA SER A 39 3.49 17.03 -22.20
C SER A 39 2.63 18.17 -22.75
N THR A 40 2.75 18.47 -24.04
CA THR A 40 1.85 19.40 -24.73
C THR A 40 0.53 18.74 -25.14
N PHE A 41 0.29 17.49 -24.74
CA PHE A 41 -0.91 16.70 -25.01
C PHE A 41 -1.59 16.37 -23.68
N ALA A 42 -2.74 15.70 -23.72
CA ALA A 42 -3.42 15.30 -22.49
C ALA A 42 -2.60 14.27 -21.68
N ASP A 43 -2.36 14.60 -20.41
CA ASP A 43 -1.78 13.76 -19.37
C ASP A 43 -2.71 13.72 -18.17
N TYR A 44 -3.17 12.52 -17.77
CA TYR A 44 -4.24 12.37 -16.79
C TYR A 44 -4.24 11.00 -16.12
N ALA A 45 -5.22 10.80 -15.23
CA ALA A 45 -5.42 9.63 -14.39
C ALA A 45 -4.17 9.25 -13.58
N PRO A 46 -3.54 10.17 -12.81
CA PRO A 46 -2.40 9.80 -11.98
C PRO A 46 -2.83 8.78 -10.92
N VAL A 47 -2.04 7.73 -10.77
CA VAL A 47 -2.08 6.82 -9.62
C VAL A 47 -0.70 6.72 -9.02
N ILE A 48 -0.62 6.53 -7.71
CA ILE A 48 0.65 6.55 -6.97
C ILE A 48 0.83 5.34 -6.08
N SER A 49 2.08 4.96 -5.82
CA SER A 49 2.39 4.09 -4.69
C SER A 49 2.06 4.82 -3.38
N ALA A 50 1.76 4.07 -2.32
CA ALA A 50 1.31 4.67 -1.06
C ALA A 50 2.38 5.52 -0.37
N ASP A 51 3.67 5.34 -0.68
CA ASP A 51 4.76 6.23 -0.25
C ASP A 51 4.90 7.50 -1.12
N GLY A 52 4.18 7.59 -2.24
CA GLY A 52 4.25 8.72 -3.17
C GLY A 52 5.51 8.73 -4.05
N HIS A 53 6.32 7.65 -4.06
CA HIS A 53 7.58 7.60 -4.80
C HIS A 53 7.46 7.09 -6.25
N MET A 54 6.31 6.54 -6.62
CA MET A 54 5.99 6.10 -7.97
C MET A 54 4.70 6.78 -8.41
N ILE A 55 4.68 7.33 -9.62
CA ILE A 55 3.48 7.80 -10.29
C ILE A 55 3.33 7.08 -11.62
N VAL A 56 2.15 6.54 -11.87
CA VAL A 56 1.74 5.99 -13.16
C VAL A 56 0.61 6.84 -13.69
N PHE A 57 0.62 7.13 -14.98
CA PHE A 57 -0.38 8.00 -15.59
C PHE A 57 -0.61 7.66 -17.07
N THR A 58 -1.76 8.08 -17.57
CA THR A 58 -2.14 7.97 -18.97
C THR A 58 -1.72 9.22 -19.72
N SER A 59 -1.15 9.05 -20.91
CA SER A 59 -0.74 10.14 -21.76
C SER A 59 -1.13 9.89 -23.21
N ARG A 60 -1.54 10.96 -23.89
CA ARG A 60 -1.74 10.99 -25.34
C ARG A 60 -0.53 11.56 -26.08
N ARG A 61 0.63 11.62 -25.43
CA ARG A 61 1.88 12.00 -26.08
C ARG A 61 2.23 11.02 -27.21
N PRO A 62 2.79 11.50 -28.34
CA PRO A 62 3.27 10.66 -29.42
C PRO A 62 4.18 9.53 -28.90
N SER A 63 3.87 8.27 -29.23
CA SER A 63 4.63 7.12 -28.72
C SER A 63 5.16 6.19 -29.81
N THR A 64 4.76 6.41 -31.06
CA THR A 64 5.30 5.75 -32.26
C THR A 64 6.15 6.72 -33.08
N GLU A 65 7.10 6.20 -33.87
CA GLU A 65 7.92 7.04 -34.76
C GLU A 65 7.07 7.92 -35.70
N LYS A 66 5.94 7.39 -36.17
CA LYS A 66 5.04 8.08 -37.09
C LYS A 66 4.34 9.26 -36.40
N GLU A 67 3.87 9.08 -35.18
CA GLU A 67 3.24 10.14 -34.38
C GLU A 67 4.27 11.22 -34.02
N ILE A 68 5.46 10.80 -33.56
CA ILE A 68 6.55 11.69 -33.16
C ILE A 68 6.97 12.57 -34.34
N LYS A 69 7.21 11.98 -35.53
CA LYS A 69 7.56 12.73 -36.75
C LYS A 69 6.50 13.73 -37.18
N LYS A 70 5.22 13.44 -36.90
CA LYS A 70 4.09 14.30 -37.28
C LYS A 70 3.69 15.29 -36.18
N ASN A 71 4.28 15.17 -34.98
CA ASN A 71 3.87 15.86 -33.76
C ASN A 71 2.34 15.84 -33.56
N LYS A 72 1.74 14.66 -33.74
CA LYS A 72 0.30 14.44 -33.59
C LYS A 72 0.01 13.67 -32.32
N GLU A 73 -1.12 14.02 -31.70
CA GLU A 73 -1.66 13.29 -30.56
C GLU A 73 -1.72 11.78 -30.85
N GLY A 74 -1.24 10.99 -29.89
CA GLY A 74 -1.23 9.54 -29.95
C GLY A 74 -2.47 8.89 -29.35
N MET A 75 -2.48 7.56 -29.38
CA MET A 75 -3.39 6.76 -28.57
C MET A 75 -3.05 6.89 -27.08
N GLU A 76 -4.02 6.59 -26.22
CA GLU A 76 -3.76 6.49 -24.77
C GLU A 76 -2.69 5.44 -24.51
N THR A 77 -1.66 5.86 -23.79
CA THR A 77 -0.50 5.04 -23.43
C THR A 77 -0.19 5.28 -21.96
N VAL A 78 0.18 4.23 -21.23
CA VAL A 78 0.54 4.27 -19.82
C VAL A 78 2.05 4.49 -19.64
N TRP A 79 2.39 5.44 -18.77
CA TRP A 79 3.76 5.85 -18.46
C TRP A 79 4.00 5.82 -16.94
N VAL A 80 5.26 5.65 -16.55
CA VAL A 80 5.69 5.67 -15.14
C VAL A 80 6.79 6.70 -14.92
N SER A 81 6.76 7.42 -13.81
CA SER A 81 7.86 8.24 -13.30
C SER A 81 8.10 7.94 -11.82
N TYR A 82 9.35 8.15 -11.38
CA TYR A 82 9.78 7.89 -10.02
C TYR A 82 10.29 9.16 -9.36
N PHE A 83 9.87 9.41 -8.12
CA PHE A 83 10.36 10.52 -7.33
C PHE A 83 11.70 10.16 -6.67
N ASP A 84 12.70 11.01 -6.85
CA ASP A 84 14.01 10.86 -6.22
C ASP A 84 14.14 11.82 -5.03
N ASP A 85 14.19 11.26 -3.81
CA ASP A 85 14.35 12.03 -2.58
C ASP A 85 15.64 12.85 -2.52
N LYS A 86 16.71 12.43 -3.21
CA LYS A 86 17.99 13.17 -3.19
C LYS A 86 17.92 14.44 -4.02
N THR A 87 17.27 14.36 -5.18
CA THR A 87 17.15 15.49 -6.10
C THR A 87 15.86 16.28 -5.91
N GLN A 88 14.89 15.73 -5.15
CA GLN A 88 13.54 16.25 -4.97
C GLN A 88 12.82 16.48 -6.30
N LYS A 89 13.01 15.55 -7.25
CA LYS A 89 12.48 15.64 -8.62
C LYS A 89 11.93 14.32 -9.07
N TRP A 90 10.89 14.42 -9.90
CA TRP A 90 10.41 13.32 -10.72
C TRP A 90 11.42 12.98 -11.82
N SER A 91 11.60 11.70 -12.09
CA SER A 91 12.38 11.24 -13.24
C SER A 91 11.66 11.56 -14.55
N ALA A 92 12.39 11.57 -15.66
CA ALA A 92 11.73 11.52 -16.97
C ALA A 92 10.84 10.27 -17.04
N PRO A 93 9.60 10.37 -17.55
CA PRO A 93 8.68 9.26 -17.59
C PRO A 93 9.10 8.22 -18.62
N VAL A 94 8.93 6.96 -18.28
CA VAL A 94 9.22 5.80 -19.12
C VAL A 94 7.90 5.18 -19.57
N LYS A 95 7.75 4.93 -20.87
CA LYS A 95 6.63 4.19 -21.42
C LYS A 95 6.68 2.75 -20.91
N LEU A 96 5.60 2.25 -20.33
CA LEU A 96 5.53 0.86 -19.90
C LEU A 96 5.51 -0.09 -21.11
N ASP A 97 5.93 -1.34 -20.88
CA ASP A 97 6.12 -2.33 -21.94
C ASP A 97 4.79 -2.77 -22.60
N GLU A 98 4.89 -3.63 -23.60
CA GLU A 98 3.76 -4.11 -24.42
C GLU A 98 2.76 -4.98 -23.66
N ASN A 99 3.11 -5.53 -22.49
CA ASN A 99 2.14 -6.21 -21.63
C ASN A 99 1.15 -5.22 -21.01
N ILE A 100 1.57 -3.96 -20.84
CA ILE A 100 0.73 -2.87 -20.35
C ILE A 100 0.15 -2.05 -21.49
N ASN A 101 0.97 -1.73 -22.49
CA ASN A 101 0.59 -0.91 -23.64
C ASN A 101 0.34 -1.78 -24.87
N MET A 102 -0.82 -2.43 -24.91
CA MET A 102 -1.21 -3.31 -26.01
C MET A 102 -1.29 -2.53 -27.32
N ALA A 103 -0.77 -3.11 -28.40
CA ALA A 103 -0.71 -2.44 -29.69
C ALA A 103 -2.11 -2.19 -30.29
N ASN A 104 -2.27 -1.04 -30.96
CA ASN A 104 -3.50 -0.62 -31.65
C ASN A 104 -4.74 -0.51 -30.74
N ARG A 105 -4.55 -0.12 -29.48
CA ARG A 105 -5.60 0.04 -28.47
C ARG A 105 -5.37 1.29 -27.63
N HIS A 106 -6.45 1.79 -27.05
CA HIS A 106 -6.36 2.79 -25.99
C HIS A 106 -6.03 2.08 -24.68
N ASN A 107 -4.91 2.46 -24.07
CA ASN A 107 -4.44 1.88 -22.81
C ASN A 107 -4.39 3.00 -21.77
N SER A 108 -5.23 2.90 -20.75
CA SER A 108 -5.24 3.84 -19.64
C SER A 108 -5.02 3.11 -18.32
N ASN A 109 -4.33 3.73 -17.37
CA ASN A 109 -4.29 3.19 -16.02
C ASN A 109 -5.58 3.53 -15.26
N ILE A 110 -5.91 2.69 -14.28
CA ILE A 110 -7.07 2.84 -13.42
C ILE A 110 -6.64 2.97 -11.95
N SER A 111 -5.88 2.00 -11.46
CA SER A 111 -5.47 1.94 -10.05
C SER A 111 -4.10 1.30 -9.92
N LEU A 112 -3.41 1.59 -8.83
CA LEU A 112 -2.15 0.97 -8.44
C LEU A 112 -2.28 0.45 -7.01
N SER A 113 -1.68 -0.71 -6.71
CA SER A 113 -1.58 -1.22 -5.35
C SER A 113 -0.69 -0.32 -4.51
N ALA A 114 -0.88 -0.36 -3.18
CA ALA A 114 -0.10 0.45 -2.25
C ALA A 114 1.42 0.28 -2.43
N ASP A 115 1.88 -0.91 -2.79
CA ASP A 115 3.30 -1.23 -3.01
C ASP A 115 3.80 -0.98 -4.44
N GLY A 116 2.94 -0.54 -5.36
CA GLY A 116 3.29 -0.29 -6.75
C GLY A 116 3.51 -1.54 -7.60
N GLN A 117 3.21 -2.74 -7.08
CA GLN A 117 3.51 -4.01 -7.77
C GLN A 117 2.29 -4.65 -8.44
N GLN A 118 1.09 -4.12 -8.27
CA GLN A 118 -0.10 -4.54 -9.01
C GLN A 118 -0.78 -3.31 -9.57
N MET A 119 -1.20 -3.41 -10.83
CA MET A 119 -1.83 -2.33 -11.55
C MET A 119 -3.13 -2.83 -12.16
N TRP A 120 -4.14 -1.96 -12.12
CA TRP A 120 -5.39 -2.15 -12.83
C TRP A 120 -5.48 -1.14 -13.96
N LEU A 121 -5.97 -1.61 -15.10
CA LEU A 121 -5.88 -0.94 -16.38
C LEU A 121 -7.23 -0.95 -17.06
N TYR A 122 -7.44 0.04 -17.90
CA TYR A 122 -8.52 0.09 -18.87
C TYR A 122 -7.94 -0.34 -20.23
N HIS A 123 -8.58 -1.31 -20.86
CA HIS A 123 -8.38 -1.57 -22.28
C HIS A 123 -9.71 -1.54 -23.00
N ASP A 124 -9.74 -0.87 -24.15
CA ASP A 124 -10.82 -0.99 -25.09
C ASP A 124 -10.80 -2.35 -25.80
N ASP A 125 -11.98 -2.86 -26.10
CA ASP A 125 -12.18 -3.94 -27.05
C ASP A 125 -12.43 -3.41 -28.47
N ALA A 126 -12.58 -4.32 -29.44
CA ALA A 126 -12.80 -3.94 -30.84
C ALA A 126 -14.12 -3.18 -31.07
N SER A 127 -15.05 -3.21 -30.11
CA SER A 127 -16.31 -2.47 -30.14
C SER A 127 -16.23 -1.10 -29.43
N GLY A 128 -15.06 -0.76 -28.87
CA GLY A 128 -14.86 0.45 -28.07
C GLY A 128 -15.44 0.34 -26.65
N ASN A 129 -15.86 -0.85 -26.22
CA ASN A 129 -16.24 -1.08 -24.84
C ASN A 129 -14.99 -1.27 -23.99
N GLY A 130 -15.02 -0.71 -22.78
CA GLY A 130 -13.88 -0.64 -21.90
C GLY A 130 -14.04 -1.54 -20.70
N ASP A 131 -13.08 -2.44 -20.51
CA ASP A 131 -13.06 -3.33 -19.36
C ASP A 131 -11.84 -3.06 -18.46
N ILE A 132 -11.98 -3.43 -17.20
CA ILE A 132 -10.90 -3.43 -16.22
C ILE A 132 -10.05 -4.69 -16.35
N TYR A 133 -8.76 -4.51 -16.53
CA TYR A 133 -7.74 -5.56 -16.52
C TYR A 133 -6.81 -5.38 -15.32
N SER A 134 -6.03 -6.41 -15.01
CA SER A 134 -5.01 -6.38 -13.97
C SER A 134 -3.68 -6.94 -14.47
N SER A 135 -2.57 -6.42 -13.95
CA SER A 135 -1.22 -6.91 -14.20
C SER A 135 -0.38 -6.81 -12.91
N VAL A 136 0.60 -7.69 -12.77
CA VAL A 136 1.50 -7.75 -11.61
C VAL A 136 2.95 -7.57 -12.06
N LEU A 137 3.71 -6.75 -11.35
CA LEU A 137 5.13 -6.54 -11.55
C LEU A 137 5.91 -7.70 -10.93
N LYS A 138 6.54 -8.52 -11.76
CA LYS A 138 7.45 -9.60 -11.34
C LYS A 138 8.88 -9.21 -11.64
N GLY A 139 9.59 -8.80 -10.59
CA GLY A 139 10.93 -8.24 -10.72
C GLY A 139 10.84 -6.88 -11.40
N ASN A 140 11.28 -6.81 -12.66
CA ASN A 140 11.26 -5.58 -13.46
C ASN A 140 10.28 -5.65 -14.64
N LEU A 141 9.50 -6.73 -14.77
CA LEU A 141 8.61 -6.97 -15.90
C LEU A 141 7.17 -7.08 -15.42
N TRP A 142 6.26 -6.38 -16.08
CA TRP A 142 4.83 -6.56 -15.89
C TRP A 142 4.38 -7.85 -16.55
N THR A 143 3.46 -8.59 -15.91
CA THR A 143 2.81 -9.75 -16.54
C THR A 143 1.83 -9.31 -17.62
N ALA A 144 1.46 -10.23 -18.51
CA ALA A 144 0.33 -10.03 -19.40
C ALA A 144 -0.93 -9.64 -18.60
N THR A 145 -1.76 -8.78 -19.19
CA THR A 145 -2.99 -8.29 -18.58
C THR A 145 -4.08 -9.36 -18.54
N GLU A 146 -4.76 -9.45 -17.40
CA GLU A 146 -5.89 -10.36 -17.20
C GLU A 146 -7.17 -9.56 -16.96
N LYS A 147 -8.20 -9.81 -17.78
CA LYS A 147 -9.52 -9.17 -17.64
C LYS A 147 -10.14 -9.59 -16.30
N LEU A 148 -10.61 -8.62 -15.51
CA LEU A 148 -11.34 -8.93 -14.28
C LEU A 148 -12.68 -9.62 -14.60
N PRO A 149 -13.11 -10.60 -13.79
CA PRO A 149 -14.36 -11.30 -14.03
C PRO A 149 -15.58 -10.45 -13.62
N GLU A 150 -16.76 -10.91 -14.02
CA GLU A 150 -18.01 -10.44 -13.42
C GLU A 150 -18.01 -10.64 -11.89
N PRO A 151 -18.69 -9.78 -11.12
CA PRO A 151 -19.54 -8.66 -11.55
C PRO A 151 -18.80 -7.31 -11.56
N VAL A 152 -17.46 -7.31 -11.51
CA VAL A 152 -16.68 -6.07 -11.59
C VAL A 152 -16.78 -5.52 -13.01
N ASN A 153 -16.29 -6.29 -13.99
CA ASN A 153 -16.62 -6.02 -15.39
C ASN A 153 -18.04 -6.50 -15.69
N SER A 154 -18.69 -5.82 -16.63
CA SER A 154 -20.01 -6.19 -17.13
C SER A 154 -20.08 -6.03 -18.65
N LYS A 155 -21.29 -6.10 -19.20
CA LYS A 155 -21.53 -5.70 -20.60
C LYS A 155 -21.54 -4.18 -20.80
N ASP A 156 -21.67 -3.44 -19.70
CA ASP A 156 -21.72 -1.98 -19.66
C ASP A 156 -20.27 -1.46 -19.47
N HIS A 157 -20.08 -0.14 -19.41
CA HIS A 157 -18.75 0.47 -19.33
C HIS A 157 -18.31 0.64 -17.87
N GLU A 158 -17.07 0.26 -17.57
CA GLU A 158 -16.39 0.54 -16.31
C GLU A 158 -15.25 1.55 -16.52
N THR A 159 -15.43 2.80 -16.07
CA THR A 159 -14.56 3.93 -16.48
C THR A 159 -13.44 4.24 -15.50
N SER A 160 -13.60 3.89 -14.23
CA SER A 160 -12.55 4.04 -13.20
C SER A 160 -12.80 3.07 -12.04
N ALA A 161 -11.75 2.77 -11.29
CA ALA A 161 -11.81 1.92 -10.11
C ALA A 161 -10.66 2.21 -9.16
N SER A 162 -10.83 1.83 -7.91
CA SER A 162 -9.80 1.85 -6.89
C SER A 162 -10.00 0.70 -5.91
N PHE A 163 -8.91 0.06 -5.55
CA PHE A 163 -8.88 -1.11 -4.68
C PHE A 163 -8.41 -0.73 -3.28
N SER A 164 -9.03 -1.30 -2.26
CA SER A 164 -8.55 -1.18 -0.89
C SER A 164 -7.13 -1.74 -0.76
N ALA A 165 -6.37 -1.26 0.22
CA ALA A 165 -4.96 -1.64 0.36
C ALA A 165 -4.72 -3.14 0.60
N ASP A 166 -5.73 -3.86 1.10
CA ASP A 166 -5.72 -5.32 1.24
C ASP A 166 -6.15 -6.07 -0.03
N GLY A 167 -6.56 -5.36 -1.08
CA GLY A 167 -7.04 -5.90 -2.36
C GLY A 167 -8.44 -6.51 -2.32
N ASN A 168 -9.12 -6.51 -1.16
CA ASN A 168 -10.35 -7.27 -0.95
C ASN A 168 -11.63 -6.49 -1.25
N THR A 169 -11.55 -5.18 -1.47
CA THR A 169 -12.69 -4.35 -1.86
C THR A 169 -12.30 -3.52 -3.07
N VAL A 170 -13.17 -3.49 -4.08
CA VAL A 170 -13.04 -2.60 -5.23
C VAL A 170 -14.21 -1.62 -5.19
N TYR A 171 -13.89 -0.34 -5.40
CA TYR A 171 -14.85 0.71 -5.73
C TYR A 171 -14.66 1.05 -7.19
N PHE A 172 -15.71 1.11 -7.98
CA PHE A 172 -15.60 1.35 -9.41
C PHE A 172 -16.80 2.11 -9.96
N VAL A 173 -16.57 2.88 -11.02
CA VAL A 173 -17.60 3.67 -11.71
C VAL A 173 -18.12 2.87 -12.89
N SER A 174 -19.44 2.79 -13.03
CA SER A 174 -20.08 2.07 -14.12
C SER A 174 -21.39 2.72 -14.53
N ASN A 175 -21.75 2.59 -15.81
CA ASN A 175 -23.06 2.98 -16.35
C ASN A 175 -24.06 1.82 -16.44
N ARG A 176 -23.85 0.79 -15.62
CA ARG A 176 -24.75 -0.37 -15.55
C ARG A 176 -26.16 0.00 -15.14
N SER A 177 -27.13 -0.74 -15.67
CA SER A 177 -28.55 -0.50 -15.40
C SER A 177 -28.89 -0.56 -13.90
N GLY A 178 -29.81 0.30 -13.45
CA GLY A 178 -30.26 0.37 -12.06
C GLY A 178 -29.49 1.34 -11.17
N GLY A 179 -28.60 2.16 -11.75
CA GLY A 179 -27.99 3.33 -11.11
C GLY A 179 -28.96 4.51 -10.90
N ILE A 180 -28.44 5.58 -10.33
CA ILE A 180 -29.10 6.85 -10.00
C ILE A 180 -28.82 7.87 -11.11
N GLY A 181 -27.56 7.99 -11.55
CA GLY A 181 -27.12 8.77 -12.71
C GLY A 181 -26.72 7.88 -13.89
N ASP A 182 -26.08 8.48 -14.91
CA ASP A 182 -25.51 7.72 -16.04
C ASP A 182 -24.22 7.00 -15.61
N LYS A 183 -23.38 7.65 -14.80
CA LYS A 183 -22.18 7.04 -14.22
C LYS A 183 -22.25 7.08 -12.71
N ASP A 184 -22.28 5.91 -12.09
CA ASP A 184 -22.44 5.73 -10.66
C ASP A 184 -21.26 4.96 -10.06
N ILE A 185 -20.96 5.21 -8.80
CA ILE A 185 -19.98 4.43 -8.02
C ILE A 185 -20.66 3.19 -7.42
N TYR A 186 -20.05 2.05 -7.66
CA TYR A 186 -20.38 0.73 -7.11
C TYR A 186 -19.22 0.20 -6.26
N MET A 187 -19.50 -0.80 -5.44
CA MET A 187 -18.49 -1.58 -4.73
C MET A 187 -18.72 -3.08 -4.84
N ALA A 188 -17.64 -3.85 -4.84
CA ALA A 188 -17.68 -5.31 -4.70
C ALA A 188 -16.58 -5.78 -3.72
N LYS A 189 -16.81 -6.91 -3.05
CA LYS A 189 -15.86 -7.51 -2.11
C LYS A 189 -15.38 -8.86 -2.61
N LEU A 190 -14.08 -9.13 -2.51
CA LEU A 190 -13.50 -10.41 -2.84
C LEU A 190 -13.79 -11.41 -1.71
N GLY A 191 -14.43 -12.51 -2.05
CA GLY A 191 -14.70 -13.62 -1.14
C GLY A 191 -13.44 -14.44 -0.86
N LYS A 192 -13.50 -15.26 0.20
CA LYS A 192 -12.43 -16.20 0.54
C LYS A 192 -12.21 -17.29 -0.52
N ASP A 193 -13.18 -17.49 -1.41
CA ASP A 193 -13.12 -18.37 -2.57
C ASP A 193 -12.42 -17.72 -3.78
N GLY A 194 -11.95 -16.48 -3.65
CA GLY A 194 -11.29 -15.72 -4.71
C GLY A 194 -12.25 -15.13 -5.73
N LYS A 195 -13.56 -15.06 -5.43
CA LYS A 195 -14.57 -14.50 -6.33
C LYS A 195 -15.11 -13.18 -5.83
N TRP A 196 -15.34 -12.24 -6.74
CA TRP A 196 -16.00 -10.98 -6.40
C TRP A 196 -17.48 -11.22 -6.08
N GLY A 197 -17.93 -10.70 -4.94
CA GLY A 197 -19.34 -10.64 -4.57
C GLY A 197 -20.11 -9.64 -5.43
N LYS A 198 -21.43 -9.57 -5.21
CA LYS A 198 -22.32 -8.69 -5.98
C LYS A 198 -21.82 -7.24 -5.99
N ALA A 199 -21.86 -6.62 -7.16
CA ALA A 199 -21.69 -5.18 -7.30
C ALA A 199 -22.86 -4.42 -6.67
N MET A 200 -22.56 -3.59 -5.68
CA MET A 200 -23.53 -2.81 -4.90
C MET A 200 -23.35 -1.32 -5.20
N ASN A 201 -24.42 -0.65 -5.63
CA ASN A 201 -24.43 0.80 -5.80
C ASN A 201 -24.23 1.49 -4.44
N LEU A 202 -23.38 2.52 -4.36
CA LEU A 202 -23.10 3.22 -3.09
C LEU A 202 -24.25 4.11 -2.60
N GLY A 203 -25.34 4.20 -3.37
CA GLY A 203 -26.58 4.84 -2.98
C GLY A 203 -26.55 6.37 -3.07
N LYS A 204 -27.72 6.98 -2.83
CA LYS A 204 -28.00 8.41 -3.07
C LYS A 204 -27.23 9.39 -2.18
N THR A 205 -26.48 8.90 -1.20
CA THR A 205 -25.57 9.75 -0.42
C THR A 205 -24.33 10.11 -1.22
N ILE A 206 -23.83 9.15 -2.02
CA ILE A 206 -22.60 9.29 -2.81
C ILE A 206 -22.93 9.58 -4.27
N ASN A 207 -23.80 8.76 -4.86
CA ASN A 207 -24.20 8.89 -6.26
C ASN A 207 -25.32 9.91 -6.42
N THR A 208 -25.28 10.64 -7.53
CA THR A 208 -26.23 11.71 -7.84
C THR A 208 -27.00 11.40 -9.13
N SER A 209 -27.93 12.26 -9.52
CA SER A 209 -28.56 12.17 -10.85
C SER A 209 -27.65 12.67 -11.98
N SER A 210 -26.45 13.15 -11.63
CA SER A 210 -25.38 13.54 -12.54
C SER A 210 -24.26 12.50 -12.48
N ASP A 211 -23.19 12.71 -13.25
CA ASP A 211 -22.13 11.71 -13.35
C ASP A 211 -21.14 11.79 -12.17
N GLU A 212 -20.76 10.62 -11.66
CA GLU A 212 -19.57 10.40 -10.83
C GLU A 212 -18.42 9.79 -11.65
N GLU A 213 -17.18 10.11 -11.29
CA GLU A 213 -15.97 9.61 -11.97
C GLU A 213 -14.76 9.63 -11.01
N GLY A 214 -13.69 8.91 -11.37
CA GLY A 214 -12.38 9.04 -10.71
C GLY A 214 -12.40 8.73 -9.22
N VAL A 215 -12.91 7.55 -8.86
CA VAL A 215 -13.00 7.08 -7.47
C VAL A 215 -11.64 6.61 -6.94
N TYR A 216 -11.33 6.93 -5.69
CA TYR A 216 -10.09 6.58 -5.01
C TYR A 216 -10.34 6.25 -3.52
N ILE A 217 -10.02 5.03 -3.08
CA ILE A 217 -10.01 4.65 -1.66
C ILE A 217 -8.61 4.82 -1.09
N HIS A 218 -8.47 5.66 -0.07
CA HIS A 218 -7.20 5.89 0.61
C HIS A 218 -6.74 4.63 1.37
N PRO A 219 -5.43 4.36 1.53
CA PRO A 219 -4.92 3.17 2.20
C PRO A 219 -5.24 3.04 3.70
N ASP A 220 -5.86 4.05 4.33
CA ASP A 220 -6.48 3.90 5.66
C ASP A 220 -7.72 2.99 5.64
N GLY A 221 -8.30 2.76 4.46
CA GLY A 221 -9.48 1.93 4.24
C GLY A 221 -10.79 2.59 4.66
N THR A 222 -10.78 3.86 5.05
CA THR A 222 -11.93 4.59 5.57
C THR A 222 -12.18 5.93 4.88
N THR A 223 -11.28 6.40 4.01
CA THR A 223 -11.44 7.69 3.33
C THR A 223 -11.57 7.49 1.83
N LEU A 224 -12.72 7.84 1.26
CA LEU A 224 -12.99 7.72 -0.18
C LEU A 224 -13.05 9.11 -0.81
N PHE A 225 -12.33 9.29 -1.90
CA PHE A 225 -12.36 10.46 -2.76
C PHE A 225 -13.02 10.09 -4.09
N PHE A 226 -13.73 11.03 -4.69
CA PHE A 226 -14.33 10.85 -6.01
C PHE A 226 -14.61 12.20 -6.63
N SER A 227 -14.79 12.21 -7.95
CA SER A 227 -15.17 13.40 -8.69
C SER A 227 -16.65 13.32 -9.08
N SER A 228 -17.39 14.43 -9.04
CA SER A 228 -18.82 14.44 -9.38
C SER A 228 -19.22 15.75 -10.06
N LYS A 229 -20.16 15.65 -11.01
CA LYS A 229 -20.90 16.80 -11.56
C LYS A 229 -22.08 17.22 -10.66
N GLY A 230 -22.43 16.38 -9.69
CA GLY A 230 -23.47 16.63 -8.69
C GLY A 230 -22.94 17.43 -7.50
N HIS A 231 -23.56 17.24 -6.31
CA HIS A 231 -23.11 17.81 -5.03
C HIS A 231 -22.84 19.34 -5.03
N ASN A 232 -23.56 20.08 -5.88
CA ASN A 232 -23.34 21.52 -6.15
C ASN A 232 -21.93 21.83 -6.69
N SER A 233 -21.45 21.02 -7.65
CA SER A 233 -20.22 21.28 -8.40
C SER A 233 -20.17 22.73 -8.90
N ILE A 234 -19.00 23.36 -8.79
CA ILE A 234 -18.74 24.73 -9.23
C ILE A 234 -18.17 24.79 -10.66
N GLY A 235 -17.87 23.64 -11.26
CA GLY A 235 -17.27 23.47 -12.58
C GLY A 235 -17.86 22.29 -13.35
N GLY A 236 -17.01 21.53 -14.04
CA GLY A 236 -17.39 20.26 -14.65
C GLY A 236 -17.47 19.18 -13.58
N TYR A 237 -16.45 18.31 -13.53
CA TYR A 237 -16.23 17.43 -12.40
C TYR A 237 -15.45 18.13 -11.27
N ASP A 238 -15.97 18.03 -10.05
CA ASP A 238 -15.33 18.52 -8.84
C ASP A 238 -14.99 17.37 -7.89
N ILE A 239 -13.90 17.50 -7.13
CA ILE A 239 -13.42 16.48 -6.19
C ILE A 239 -14.11 16.64 -4.82
N TYR A 240 -14.61 15.52 -4.31
CA TYR A 240 -15.26 15.37 -3.01
C TYR A 240 -14.58 14.27 -2.18
N LYS A 241 -14.71 14.37 -0.85
CA LYS A 241 -14.28 13.38 0.13
C LYS A 241 -15.47 12.90 0.96
N THR A 242 -15.54 11.60 1.23
CA THR A 242 -16.43 11.01 2.24
C THR A 242 -15.64 10.04 3.13
N GLU A 243 -16.09 9.86 4.37
CA GLU A 243 -15.46 8.99 5.35
C GLU A 243 -16.39 7.86 5.75
N TRP A 244 -15.86 6.64 5.80
CA TRP A 244 -16.55 5.47 6.32
C TRP A 244 -16.66 5.64 7.83
N LEU A 245 -17.88 5.90 8.28
CA LEU A 245 -18.23 5.90 9.68
C LEU A 245 -18.43 4.44 10.12
N LYS A 246 -19.21 4.18 11.16
CA LYS A 246 -19.36 2.83 11.71
C LYS A 246 -19.92 1.82 10.69
N ASP A 247 -20.90 2.24 9.89
CA ASP A 247 -21.68 1.38 8.99
C ASP A 247 -22.16 2.07 7.70
N HIS A 248 -21.79 3.33 7.48
CA HIS A 248 -22.17 4.12 6.32
C HIS A 248 -21.10 5.16 5.97
N TRP A 249 -21.13 5.64 4.73
CA TRP A 249 -20.35 6.79 4.29
C TRP A 249 -20.97 8.09 4.80
N SER A 250 -20.15 9.04 5.25
CA SER A 250 -20.59 10.39 5.60
C SER A 250 -21.11 11.14 4.36
N LEU A 251 -21.79 12.27 4.57
CA LEU A 251 -22.09 13.19 3.48
C LEU A 251 -20.76 13.63 2.80
N PRO A 252 -20.69 13.63 1.45
CA PRO A 252 -19.53 14.13 0.74
C PRO A 252 -19.25 15.61 1.04
N VAL A 253 -17.98 15.93 1.23
CA VAL A 253 -17.48 17.29 1.47
C VAL A 253 -16.58 17.67 0.31
N SER A 254 -16.85 18.83 -0.31
CA SER A 254 -16.01 19.38 -1.37
C SER A 254 -14.59 19.68 -0.85
N LEU A 255 -13.56 19.42 -1.68
CA LEU A 255 -12.18 19.81 -1.37
C LEU A 255 -11.90 21.31 -1.54
N GLY A 256 -12.93 22.10 -1.86
CA GLY A 256 -12.87 23.57 -1.90
C GLY A 256 -12.33 24.12 -3.22
N ASN A 257 -12.53 25.43 -3.42
CA ASN A 257 -12.34 26.14 -4.69
C ASN A 257 -10.88 26.39 -5.12
N VAL A 258 -9.94 25.73 -4.47
CA VAL A 258 -8.51 25.75 -4.82
C VAL A 258 -8.16 24.47 -5.53
N ILE A 259 -8.62 23.36 -4.95
CA ILE A 259 -8.51 22.03 -5.55
C ILE A 259 -9.54 21.88 -6.65
N ASN A 260 -10.76 22.40 -6.49
CA ASN A 260 -11.76 22.44 -7.55
C ASN A 260 -11.73 23.76 -8.30
N SER A 261 -11.79 23.68 -9.62
CA SER A 261 -11.71 24.78 -10.57
C SER A 261 -13.05 24.98 -11.28
N LYS A 262 -13.07 25.72 -12.40
CA LYS A 262 -14.28 25.86 -13.24
C LYS A 262 -14.34 24.82 -14.35
N ASP A 263 -13.28 24.03 -14.49
CA ASP A 263 -13.09 23.03 -15.54
C ASP A 263 -13.30 21.62 -14.94
N ASP A 264 -12.82 20.58 -15.60
CA ASP A 264 -12.81 19.22 -15.04
C ASP A 264 -11.61 19.00 -14.13
N ASP A 265 -11.88 18.62 -12.88
CA ASP A 265 -10.90 18.14 -11.90
C ASP A 265 -11.21 16.68 -11.53
N LEU A 266 -10.30 15.79 -11.92
CA LEU A 266 -10.55 14.35 -11.96
C LEU A 266 -9.38 13.56 -11.38
N PHE A 267 -9.68 12.31 -10.99
CA PHE A 267 -8.69 11.29 -10.63
C PHE A 267 -7.76 11.74 -9.50
N PHE A 268 -8.34 12.25 -8.42
CA PHE A 268 -7.59 12.63 -7.23
C PHE A 268 -7.06 11.40 -6.51
N VAL A 269 -5.76 11.39 -6.21
CA VAL A 269 -5.08 10.39 -5.37
C VAL A 269 -4.27 11.08 -4.29
N LEU A 270 -4.02 10.41 -3.17
CA LEU A 270 -3.34 10.97 -1.99
C LEU A 270 -2.31 9.98 -1.45
N ASP A 271 -1.12 10.45 -1.08
CA ASP A 271 -0.12 9.59 -0.45
C ASP A 271 -0.61 9.13 0.93
N ALA A 272 -0.08 8.02 1.45
CA ALA A 272 -0.57 7.44 2.70
C ALA A 272 -0.39 8.38 3.91
N SER A 273 0.50 9.37 3.79
CA SER A 273 0.72 10.40 4.81
C SER A 273 -0.34 11.49 4.81
N GLY A 274 -1.09 11.64 3.72
CA GLY A 274 -2.08 12.70 3.53
C GLY A 274 -1.49 14.06 3.20
N LYS A 275 -0.19 14.14 2.88
CA LYS A 275 0.54 15.40 2.66
C LYS A 275 0.67 15.77 1.20
N LYS A 276 0.66 14.78 0.30
CA LYS A 276 0.82 14.99 -1.15
C LYS A 276 -0.30 14.32 -1.91
N GLY A 277 -1.11 15.11 -2.60
CA GLY A 277 -2.12 14.64 -3.53
C GLY A 277 -1.73 14.89 -4.98
N PHE A 278 -2.36 14.17 -5.89
CA PHE A 278 -2.22 14.36 -7.33
C PHE A 278 -3.60 14.32 -7.98
N MET A 279 -3.79 15.10 -9.04
CA MET A 279 -5.03 15.09 -9.82
C MET A 279 -4.75 15.45 -11.28
N SER A 280 -5.70 15.14 -12.15
CA SER A 280 -5.72 15.66 -13.52
C SER A 280 -6.64 16.86 -13.59
N SER A 281 -6.23 17.91 -14.28
CA SER A 281 -7.05 19.11 -14.43
C SER A 281 -6.84 19.80 -15.77
N ALA A 282 -7.90 20.39 -16.30
CA ALA A 282 -7.87 21.31 -17.44
C ALA A 282 -7.77 22.79 -17.02
N ARG A 283 -7.49 23.06 -15.73
CA ARG A 283 -7.38 24.42 -15.20
C ARG A 283 -6.37 25.29 -15.93
N LYS A 284 -6.56 26.60 -15.85
CA LYS A 284 -5.57 27.59 -16.32
C LYS A 284 -4.16 27.28 -15.78
N GLY A 285 -3.21 27.12 -16.69
CA GLY A 285 -1.81 26.82 -16.36
C GLY A 285 -1.37 25.40 -16.71
N THR A 286 -2.20 24.64 -17.43
CA THR A 286 -1.78 23.45 -18.18
C THR A 286 -0.79 23.81 -19.29
N VAL A 287 0.02 22.82 -19.67
CA VAL A 287 0.89 22.80 -20.85
C VAL A 287 0.16 22.15 -22.02
N GLY A 288 -0.63 21.10 -21.77
CA GLY A 288 -1.52 20.45 -22.73
C GLY A 288 -3.01 20.67 -22.44
N ASP A 289 -3.87 19.82 -23.02
CA ASP A 289 -5.34 19.89 -22.84
C ASP A 289 -5.76 19.52 -21.40
N LYS A 290 -5.03 18.60 -20.78
CA LYS A 290 -5.15 18.19 -19.37
C LYS A 290 -3.74 17.91 -18.87
N ASP A 291 -3.45 18.37 -17.65
CA ASP A 291 -2.16 18.15 -17.01
C ASP A 291 -2.35 17.52 -15.62
N ILE A 292 -1.29 16.86 -15.16
CA ILE A 292 -1.17 16.36 -13.79
C ILE A 292 -0.64 17.48 -12.88
N PHE A 293 -1.36 17.70 -11.79
CA PHE A 293 -0.99 18.65 -10.74
C PHE A 293 -0.69 17.91 -9.44
N GLU A 294 0.37 18.35 -8.75
CA GLU A 294 0.68 17.97 -7.39
C GLU A 294 0.07 18.98 -6.42
N ILE A 295 -0.51 18.48 -5.33
CA ILE A 295 -1.14 19.25 -4.26
C ILE A 295 -0.38 18.95 -2.97
N ASN A 296 0.24 19.96 -2.38
CA ASN A 296 0.88 19.87 -1.08
C ASN A 296 -0.06 20.41 0.01
N PHE A 297 -0.35 19.56 1.00
CA PHE A 297 -1.13 19.92 2.19
C PHE A 297 -0.16 20.23 3.34
N ILE A 298 0.00 21.51 3.65
CA ILE A 298 0.97 22.00 4.64
C ILE A 298 0.20 22.44 5.90
N PRO A 299 0.32 21.71 7.02
CA PRO A 299 -0.33 22.11 8.27
C PRO A 299 0.22 23.45 8.79
N ILE A 300 -0.66 24.38 9.15
CA ILE A 300 -0.28 25.75 9.59
C ILE A 300 -0.16 25.84 11.12
N LYS A 301 -0.96 25.07 11.85
CA LYS A 301 -0.84 24.91 13.30
C LYS A 301 -0.19 23.56 13.59
N LYS A 302 0.49 23.43 14.75
CA LYS A 302 0.75 22.09 15.33
C LYS A 302 -0.63 21.46 15.48
N GLU A 303 -0.99 20.60 14.55
CA GLU A 303 -2.30 19.96 14.57
C GLU A 303 -2.54 19.32 15.94
N ASN A 304 -3.80 19.22 16.32
CA ASN A 304 -4.19 18.08 17.15
C ASN A 304 -3.64 16.85 16.43
N LYS A 305 -2.73 16.10 17.04
CA LYS A 305 -2.06 14.92 16.45
C LYS A 305 -3.02 13.86 15.84
N ASN A 306 -4.34 14.09 15.86
CA ASN A 306 -5.41 13.19 15.52
C ASN A 306 -6.15 13.55 14.20
N SER A 307 -5.76 14.59 13.44
CA SER A 307 -6.48 15.06 12.23
C SER A 307 -5.97 14.53 10.87
N GLY A 308 -4.89 13.75 10.83
CA GLY A 308 -4.39 13.12 9.61
C GLY A 308 -4.80 11.65 9.46
N PRO A 309 -4.36 10.98 8.38
CA PRO A 309 -4.56 9.55 8.22
C PRO A 309 -4.02 8.75 9.42
N ARG A 310 -4.74 7.68 9.77
CA ARG A 310 -4.43 6.84 10.95
C ARG A 310 -3.94 5.48 10.53
N LEU A 311 -2.70 5.42 10.05
CA LEU A 311 -2.08 4.16 9.61
C LEU A 311 -0.56 4.21 9.77
N MET A 312 0.06 3.04 9.89
CA MET A 312 1.50 2.90 9.73
C MET A 312 1.82 2.43 8.31
N LEU A 313 2.77 3.09 7.66
CA LEU A 313 3.38 2.63 6.42
C LEU A 313 4.64 1.86 6.75
N LEU A 314 4.62 0.54 6.58
CA LEU A 314 5.79 -0.33 6.78
C LEU A 314 6.40 -0.65 5.42
N LYS A 315 7.65 -0.27 5.20
CA LYS A 315 8.38 -0.54 3.95
C LYS A 315 9.79 -1.03 4.20
N GLY A 316 10.38 -1.70 3.22
CA GLY A 316 11.76 -2.15 3.32
C GLY A 316 12.13 -3.13 2.23
N THR A 317 13.25 -3.84 2.42
CA THR A 317 13.70 -4.90 1.52
C THR A 317 13.83 -6.23 2.26
N VAL A 318 13.60 -7.33 1.55
CA VAL A 318 13.93 -8.69 1.99
C VAL A 318 15.16 -9.19 1.25
N THR A 319 16.20 -9.57 1.98
CA THR A 319 17.47 -10.06 1.42
C THR A 319 17.92 -11.34 2.13
N ASP A 320 18.78 -12.11 1.47
CA ASP A 320 19.49 -13.24 2.07
C ASP A 320 20.63 -12.71 2.97
N ASP A 321 20.76 -13.24 4.19
CA ASP A 321 21.69 -12.76 5.22
C ASP A 321 23.17 -12.93 4.86
N GLU A 322 23.49 -13.94 4.05
CA GLU A 322 24.87 -14.31 3.72
C GLU A 322 25.34 -13.65 2.41
N THR A 323 24.46 -13.60 1.41
CA THR A 323 24.78 -13.09 0.07
C THR A 323 24.41 -11.63 -0.13
N GLY A 324 23.53 -11.06 0.71
CA GLY A 324 22.97 -9.72 0.54
C GLY A 324 22.05 -9.56 -0.66
N LYS A 325 21.74 -10.65 -1.39
CA LYS A 325 20.91 -10.60 -2.59
C LYS A 325 19.43 -10.48 -2.21
N PRO A 326 18.61 -9.80 -3.03
CA PRO A 326 17.16 -9.80 -2.91
C PRO A 326 16.56 -11.20 -2.83
N VAL A 327 15.53 -11.35 -2.00
CA VAL A 327 14.73 -12.58 -1.90
C VAL A 327 13.26 -12.23 -2.17
N GLU A 328 12.65 -12.94 -3.11
CA GLU A 328 11.20 -12.99 -3.24
C GLU A 328 10.64 -13.79 -2.05
N ALA A 329 9.96 -13.08 -1.15
CA ALA A 329 9.42 -13.63 0.08
C ALA A 329 7.94 -13.25 0.17
N THR A 330 7.15 -14.17 0.72
CA THR A 330 5.76 -13.91 1.03
C THR A 330 5.66 -13.26 2.41
N LEU A 331 4.96 -12.13 2.47
CA LEU A 331 4.56 -11.46 3.71
C LEU A 331 3.09 -11.79 4.00
N GLU A 332 2.83 -12.36 5.17
CA GLU A 332 1.48 -12.60 5.69
C GLU A 332 1.23 -11.65 6.87
N ILE A 333 0.19 -10.82 6.77
CA ILE A 333 -0.18 -9.80 7.77
C ILE A 333 -1.47 -10.24 8.45
N MET A 334 -1.37 -10.45 9.76
CA MET A 334 -2.44 -10.98 10.61
C MET A 334 -2.94 -9.92 11.58
N ASN A 335 -4.25 -9.87 11.81
CA ASN A 335 -4.81 -9.33 13.04
C ASN A 335 -4.67 -10.39 14.13
N ASN A 336 -3.76 -10.20 15.08
CA ASN A 336 -3.54 -11.18 16.14
C ASN A 336 -4.74 -11.29 17.09
N ASP A 337 -5.44 -10.18 17.38
CA ASP A 337 -6.58 -10.18 18.29
C ASP A 337 -7.76 -10.99 17.73
N LYS A 338 -7.91 -11.00 16.40
CA LYS A 338 -8.97 -11.75 15.69
C LYS A 338 -8.51 -13.06 15.07
N ASN A 339 -7.21 -13.35 15.09
CA ASN A 339 -6.60 -14.44 14.31
C ASN A 339 -7.02 -14.44 12.83
N GLU A 340 -7.03 -13.26 12.22
CA GLU A 340 -7.53 -13.04 10.86
C GLU A 340 -6.38 -12.62 9.94
N LEU A 341 -6.23 -13.30 8.80
CA LEU A 341 -5.32 -12.85 7.74
C LEU A 341 -5.92 -11.61 7.07
N ILE A 342 -5.26 -10.48 7.21
CA ILE A 342 -5.68 -9.20 6.62
C ILE A 342 -5.19 -9.11 5.18
N SER A 343 -3.90 -9.38 4.97
CA SER A 343 -3.29 -9.23 3.65
C SER A 343 -2.13 -10.21 3.48
N LYS A 344 -1.90 -10.58 2.22
CA LYS A 344 -0.80 -11.42 1.78
C LYS A 344 -0.23 -10.83 0.50
N LEU A 345 1.07 -10.54 0.50
CA LEU A 345 1.79 -10.00 -0.65
C LEU A 345 3.18 -10.62 -0.75
N ASN A 346 3.87 -10.37 -1.86
CA ASN A 346 5.25 -10.79 -2.05
C ASN A 346 6.17 -9.57 -2.14
N SER A 347 7.38 -9.68 -1.59
CA SER A 347 8.45 -8.75 -1.93
C SER A 347 8.83 -8.90 -3.40
N ASN A 348 9.26 -7.81 -4.01
CA ASN A 348 9.71 -7.80 -5.39
C ASN A 348 10.89 -8.76 -5.59
N SER A 349 10.83 -9.65 -6.58
CA SER A 349 11.87 -10.67 -6.78
C SER A 349 13.23 -10.12 -7.21
N SER A 350 13.28 -8.94 -7.84
CA SER A 350 14.53 -8.33 -8.33
C SER A 350 15.16 -7.34 -7.34
N THR A 351 14.37 -6.76 -6.44
CA THR A 351 14.85 -5.71 -5.51
C THR A 351 14.64 -6.05 -4.04
N GLY A 352 13.81 -7.06 -3.74
CA GLY A 352 13.43 -7.44 -2.39
C GLY A 352 12.45 -6.46 -1.76
N ARG A 353 12.08 -5.37 -2.46
CA ARG A 353 11.24 -4.30 -1.91
C ARG A 353 9.86 -4.81 -1.55
N TYR A 354 9.33 -4.35 -0.43
CA TYR A 354 7.95 -4.54 -0.04
C TYR A 354 7.43 -3.26 0.63
N LEU A 355 6.11 -3.09 0.62
CA LEU A 355 5.42 -2.01 1.30
C LEU A 355 4.05 -2.51 1.74
N VAL A 356 3.65 -2.17 2.97
CA VAL A 356 2.33 -2.50 3.53
C VAL A 356 1.78 -1.31 4.29
N THR A 357 0.48 -1.07 4.17
CA THR A 357 -0.24 -0.12 5.03
C THR A 357 -0.97 -0.87 6.15
N LEU A 358 -0.83 -0.36 7.37
CA LEU A 358 -1.36 -0.96 8.59
C LEU A 358 -2.27 0.07 9.28
N PRO A 359 -3.58 0.08 9.00
CA PRO A 359 -4.52 0.96 9.69
C PRO A 359 -4.43 0.83 11.21
N SER A 360 -4.60 1.95 11.92
CA SER A 360 -4.47 2.02 13.37
C SER A 360 -5.55 1.24 14.13
N GLY A 361 -5.30 0.95 15.40
CA GLY A 361 -6.26 0.27 16.29
C GLY A 361 -6.23 -1.26 16.21
N LYS A 362 -5.12 -1.86 15.77
CA LYS A 362 -4.97 -3.31 15.69
C LYS A 362 -3.58 -3.76 16.14
N ASN A 363 -3.53 -4.98 16.68
CA ASN A 363 -2.30 -5.73 16.94
C ASN A 363 -1.93 -6.59 15.71
N TYR A 364 -0.93 -6.15 14.96
CA TYR A 364 -0.49 -6.82 13.75
C TYR A 364 0.62 -7.82 14.02
N GLY A 365 0.45 -9.05 13.54
CA GLY A 365 1.53 -10.03 13.37
C GLY A 365 1.95 -10.10 11.92
N ILE A 366 3.24 -9.93 11.63
CA ILE A 366 3.78 -9.97 10.26
C ILE A 366 4.78 -11.11 10.19
N SER A 367 4.52 -12.06 9.29
CA SER A 367 5.45 -13.15 9.00
C SER A 367 6.00 -13.00 7.59
N VAL A 368 7.33 -13.10 7.44
CA VAL A 368 8.01 -13.05 6.15
C VAL A 368 8.71 -14.39 5.92
N SER A 369 8.38 -15.07 4.83
CA SER A 369 8.87 -16.42 4.57
C SER A 369 9.18 -16.64 3.09
N ALA A 370 10.24 -17.40 2.82
CA ALA A 370 10.61 -17.85 1.48
C ALA A 370 11.09 -19.32 1.51
N PRO A 371 10.90 -20.11 0.44
CA PRO A 371 11.36 -21.50 0.39
C PRO A 371 12.87 -21.64 0.71
N GLY A 372 13.22 -22.56 1.60
CA GLY A 372 14.61 -22.80 2.02
C GLY A 372 15.15 -21.84 3.08
N TYR A 373 14.35 -20.87 3.53
CA TYR A 373 14.69 -19.93 4.60
C TYR A 373 13.88 -20.18 5.88
N LEU A 374 14.45 -19.75 6.99
CA LEU A 374 13.72 -19.52 8.23
C LEU A 374 12.80 -18.32 8.03
N PHE A 375 11.58 -18.40 8.56
CA PHE A 375 10.67 -17.26 8.53
C PHE A 375 11.12 -16.19 9.54
N HIS A 376 10.79 -14.94 9.25
CA HIS A 376 10.97 -13.79 10.12
C HIS A 376 9.62 -13.35 10.69
N SER A 377 9.62 -12.85 11.94
CA SER A 377 8.41 -12.44 12.65
C SER A 377 8.55 -11.01 13.17
N GLU A 378 7.54 -10.17 12.93
CA GLU A 378 7.37 -8.85 13.51
C GLU A 378 6.00 -8.71 14.19
N ASN A 379 5.96 -7.86 15.22
CA ASN A 379 4.73 -7.48 15.91
C ASN A 379 4.62 -5.95 15.96
N PHE A 380 3.47 -5.42 15.55
CA PHE A 380 3.15 -4.00 15.65
C PHE A 380 1.79 -3.82 16.30
N ASN A 381 1.78 -3.43 17.58
CA ASN A 381 0.56 -3.02 18.27
C ASN A 381 0.33 -1.51 18.07
N ILE A 382 -0.59 -1.16 17.18
CA ILE A 382 -0.82 0.23 16.77
C ILE A 382 -2.08 0.74 17.47
N ALA A 383 -1.92 1.74 18.34
CA ALA A 383 -3.03 2.39 19.02
C ALA A 383 -4.06 2.97 18.02
N ASP A 384 -5.34 2.95 18.34
CA ASP A 384 -6.44 3.50 17.52
C ASP A 384 -6.34 5.01 17.25
N THR A 385 -5.63 5.72 18.13
CA THR A 385 -5.32 7.15 18.08
C THR A 385 -3.99 7.45 17.39
N ALA A 386 -3.26 6.43 16.93
CA ALA A 386 -1.99 6.66 16.26
C ALA A 386 -2.21 7.42 14.94
N ALA A 387 -1.47 8.51 14.78
CA ALA A 387 -1.36 9.22 13.52
C ALA A 387 -0.53 8.42 12.52
N TYR A 388 -0.38 8.97 11.31
CA TYR A 388 0.54 8.44 10.32
C TYR A 388 1.96 8.26 10.88
N ILE A 389 2.51 7.04 10.70
CA ILE A 389 3.90 6.71 11.03
C ILE A 389 4.50 5.98 9.83
N GLU A 390 5.71 6.36 9.44
CA GLU A 390 6.49 5.59 8.46
C GLU A 390 7.58 4.78 9.19
N VAL A 391 7.67 3.49 8.89
CA VAL A 391 8.69 2.57 9.44
C VAL A 391 9.43 1.90 8.29
N VAL A 392 10.75 2.10 8.26
CA VAL A 392 11.65 1.35 7.37
C VAL A 392 12.19 0.13 8.10
N LYS A 393 11.95 -1.06 7.55
CA LYS A 393 12.37 -2.33 8.11
C LYS A 393 12.98 -3.23 7.04
N ASN A 394 14.31 -3.26 6.98
CA ASN A 394 15.00 -4.23 6.12
C ASN A 394 15.08 -5.58 6.85
N ILE A 395 14.67 -6.64 6.17
CA ILE A 395 14.57 -7.99 6.69
C ILE A 395 15.64 -8.85 6.02
N GLN A 396 16.50 -9.45 6.83
CA GLN A 396 17.46 -10.44 6.36
C GLN A 396 16.93 -11.82 6.71
N LEU A 397 16.68 -12.65 5.70
CA LEU A 397 16.26 -14.04 5.88
C LEU A 397 17.47 -14.94 5.98
N HIS A 398 17.44 -15.81 6.99
CA HIS A 398 18.47 -16.81 7.22
C HIS A 398 18.10 -18.12 6.55
N ARG A 399 19.04 -18.76 5.85
CA ARG A 399 18.83 -20.12 5.34
C ARG A 399 18.62 -21.12 6.48
N ILE A 400 17.88 -22.20 6.21
CA ILE A 400 17.69 -23.27 7.20
C ILE A 400 19.02 -24.01 7.41
N ALA A 401 19.65 -23.75 8.55
CA ALA A 401 20.90 -24.34 8.97
C ALA A 401 20.93 -24.57 10.48
N GLU A 402 21.66 -25.60 10.91
CA GLU A 402 21.86 -25.90 12.33
C GLU A 402 22.45 -24.70 13.07
N GLY A 403 21.98 -24.45 14.28
CA GLY A 403 22.43 -23.34 15.11
C GLY A 403 21.70 -22.01 14.86
N LYS A 404 21.06 -21.81 13.70
CA LYS A 404 20.28 -20.59 13.42
C LYS A 404 19.02 -20.55 14.30
N LYS A 405 18.59 -19.34 14.66
CA LYS A 405 17.50 -19.07 15.59
C LYS A 405 16.45 -18.15 14.96
N VAL A 406 15.20 -18.27 15.41
CA VAL A 406 14.11 -17.35 15.09
C VAL A 406 13.39 -16.96 16.36
N VAL A 407 13.22 -15.65 16.59
CA VAL A 407 12.40 -15.12 17.67
C VAL A 407 10.94 -15.08 17.21
N LEU A 408 10.05 -15.71 17.97
CA LEU A 408 8.62 -15.78 17.70
C LEU A 408 7.93 -14.58 18.36
N LYS A 409 7.84 -13.45 17.65
CA LYS A 409 7.41 -12.17 18.24
C LYS A 409 5.91 -12.08 18.54
N ASN A 410 5.12 -13.02 18.04
CA ASN A 410 3.69 -13.08 18.24
C ASN A 410 3.29 -14.29 19.11
N ILE A 411 4.14 -14.70 20.06
CA ILE A 411 3.77 -15.65 21.12
C ILE A 411 3.55 -14.88 22.43
N PHE A 412 2.31 -14.90 22.91
CA PHE A 412 1.89 -14.10 24.06
C PHE A 412 1.48 -14.97 25.25
N PHE A 413 1.89 -14.53 26.43
CA PHE A 413 1.50 -15.09 27.71
C PHE A 413 1.00 -13.97 28.61
N ASP A 414 0.07 -14.27 29.52
CA ASP A 414 -0.24 -13.34 30.61
C ASP A 414 0.94 -13.21 31.57
N PHE A 415 0.93 -12.13 32.35
CA PHE A 415 1.85 -11.96 33.47
C PHE A 415 1.81 -13.19 34.38
N ASP A 416 2.99 -13.71 34.75
CA ASP A 416 3.16 -14.90 35.60
C ASP A 416 2.46 -16.17 35.09
N LYS A 417 2.14 -16.27 33.79
CA LYS A 417 1.55 -17.49 33.21
C LYS A 417 2.37 -18.10 32.09
N ALA A 418 2.18 -19.40 31.90
CA ALA A 418 2.67 -20.19 30.77
C ALA A 418 1.54 -20.63 29.82
N THR A 419 0.30 -20.21 30.07
CA THR A 419 -0.83 -20.46 29.17
C THR A 419 -0.71 -19.57 27.93
N LEU A 420 -0.67 -20.18 26.75
CA LEU A 420 -0.67 -19.46 25.47
C LEU A 420 -1.96 -18.69 25.31
N ARG A 421 -1.85 -17.39 25.00
CA ARG A 421 -3.02 -16.58 24.67
C ARG A 421 -3.51 -16.88 23.25
N SER A 422 -4.79 -16.64 22.99
CA SER A 422 -5.40 -16.90 21.68
C SER A 422 -4.75 -16.09 20.56
N GLU A 423 -4.20 -14.92 20.84
CA GLU A 423 -3.49 -14.08 19.88
C GLU A 423 -2.19 -14.73 19.36
N SER A 424 -1.73 -15.80 20.01
CA SER A 424 -0.53 -16.55 19.61
C SER A 424 -0.79 -17.57 18.50
N VAL A 425 -2.06 -17.85 18.19
CA VAL A 425 -2.43 -18.97 17.31
C VAL A 425 -1.88 -18.78 15.89
N SER A 426 -1.87 -17.55 15.38
CA SER A 426 -1.32 -17.23 14.04
C SER A 426 0.15 -17.65 13.90
N GLU A 427 1.00 -17.27 14.85
CA GLU A 427 2.43 -17.59 14.90
C GLU A 427 2.67 -19.09 15.11
N LEU A 428 1.89 -19.71 16.00
CA LEU A 428 1.96 -21.15 16.26
C LEU A 428 1.62 -21.97 15.01
N GLU A 429 0.58 -21.58 14.26
CA GLU A 429 0.23 -22.25 13.02
C GLU A 429 1.27 -21.99 11.91
N LYS A 430 1.95 -20.84 11.92
CA LYS A 430 3.09 -20.60 11.02
C LYS A 430 4.26 -21.52 11.32
N LEU A 431 4.63 -21.68 12.60
CA LEU A 431 5.68 -22.62 13.02
C LEU A 431 5.29 -24.07 12.72
N ASN A 432 4.03 -24.44 12.95
CA ASN A 432 3.48 -25.75 12.59
C ASN A 432 3.63 -26.02 11.07
N ARG A 433 3.26 -25.04 10.23
CA ARG A 433 3.41 -25.14 8.77
C ARG A 433 4.87 -25.29 8.37
N PHE A 434 5.76 -24.48 8.93
CA PHE A 434 7.20 -24.58 8.69
C PHE A 434 7.75 -25.98 9.01
N LEU A 435 7.34 -26.57 10.13
CA LEU A 435 7.79 -27.92 10.53
C LEU A 435 7.18 -29.04 9.68
N LYS A 436 5.99 -28.85 9.11
CA LYS A 436 5.37 -29.78 8.16
C LYS A 436 6.05 -29.73 6.81
N GLU A 437 6.38 -28.53 6.31
CA GLU A 437 7.09 -28.33 5.05
C GLU A 437 8.56 -28.79 5.12
N ASN A 438 9.14 -28.84 6.32
CA ASN A 438 10.52 -29.27 6.56
C ASN A 438 10.55 -30.50 7.49
N PRO A 439 10.15 -31.70 7.03
CA PRO A 439 9.89 -32.85 7.88
C PRO A 439 11.12 -33.42 8.61
N THR A 440 12.33 -33.13 8.13
CA THR A 440 13.59 -33.60 8.74
C THR A 440 14.15 -32.63 9.79
N VAL A 441 13.66 -31.38 9.80
CA VAL A 441 14.11 -30.36 10.76
C VAL A 441 13.71 -30.74 12.18
N LYS A 442 14.69 -30.67 13.09
CA LYS A 442 14.53 -30.76 14.54
C LYS A 442 14.81 -29.41 15.18
N ILE A 443 14.01 -29.04 16.18
CA ILE A 443 14.12 -27.73 16.85
C ILE A 443 14.17 -27.84 18.37
N GLU A 444 14.82 -26.86 18.99
CA GLU A 444 14.71 -26.54 20.42
C GLU A 444 13.86 -25.28 20.58
N LEU A 445 12.75 -25.36 21.31
CA LEU A 445 11.99 -24.20 21.77
C LEU A 445 12.63 -23.63 23.02
N SER A 446 12.99 -22.36 22.98
CA SER A 446 13.71 -21.67 24.04
C SER A 446 12.85 -20.57 24.63
N GLY A 447 12.59 -20.64 25.93
CA GLY A 447 11.92 -19.56 26.67
C GLY A 447 12.93 -18.68 27.38
N HIS A 448 12.67 -17.37 27.41
CA HIS A 448 13.50 -16.37 28.07
C HIS A 448 12.65 -15.42 28.92
N THR A 449 13.24 -14.86 29.96
CA THR A 449 12.60 -13.84 30.84
C THR A 449 13.46 -12.58 30.89
N ASP A 450 12.89 -11.51 31.45
CA ASP A 450 13.69 -10.40 31.95
C ASP A 450 14.34 -10.73 33.31
N ASN A 451 15.10 -9.78 33.85
CA ASN A 451 15.81 -9.91 35.12
C ASN A 451 14.96 -9.67 36.38
N LYS A 452 13.62 -9.57 36.28
CA LYS A 452 12.74 -9.43 37.45
C LYS A 452 12.39 -10.80 38.02
N GLY A 453 12.53 -10.95 39.34
CA GLY A 453 12.28 -12.22 40.05
C GLY A 453 13.54 -13.07 40.24
N THR A 454 13.40 -14.20 40.95
CA THR A 454 14.54 -15.09 41.25
C THR A 454 14.90 -15.95 40.04
N LYS A 455 16.15 -16.41 39.99
CA LYS A 455 16.62 -17.32 38.93
C LYS A 455 15.79 -18.59 38.88
N GLU A 456 15.50 -19.20 40.03
CA GLU A 456 14.78 -20.47 40.14
C GLU A 456 13.34 -20.33 39.64
N TYR A 457 12.70 -19.20 39.92
CA TYR A 457 11.37 -18.89 39.43
C TYR A 457 11.38 -18.65 37.92
N ASN A 458 12.29 -17.81 37.42
CA ASN A 458 12.40 -17.50 36.00
C ASN A 458 12.82 -18.71 35.14
N GLN A 459 13.62 -19.62 35.70
CA GLN A 459 13.92 -20.92 35.08
C GLN A 459 12.62 -21.69 34.82
N LYS A 460 11.82 -21.91 35.88
CA LYS A 460 10.57 -22.70 35.79
C LYS A 460 9.57 -22.04 34.84
N LEU A 461 9.44 -20.71 34.88
CA LEU A 461 8.52 -19.97 34.03
C LEU A 461 8.91 -20.06 32.56
N SER A 462 10.18 -19.77 32.24
CA SER A 462 10.68 -19.84 30.86
C SER A 462 10.58 -21.25 30.27
N GLU A 463 10.91 -22.27 31.06
CA GLU A 463 10.81 -23.67 30.64
C GLU A 463 9.36 -24.10 30.40
N SER A 464 8.45 -23.68 31.28
CA SER A 464 7.01 -23.97 31.15
C SER A 464 6.39 -23.30 29.92
N ARG A 465 6.82 -22.07 29.59
CA ARG A 465 6.41 -21.37 28.36
C ARG A 465 6.91 -22.07 27.10
N ALA A 466 8.17 -22.50 27.08
CA ALA A 466 8.73 -23.25 25.97
C ALA A 466 8.01 -24.61 25.79
N LYS A 467 7.72 -25.29 26.91
CA LYS A 467 6.96 -26.54 26.91
C LYS A 467 5.54 -26.35 26.36
N ALA A 468 4.85 -25.26 26.72
CA ALA A 468 3.50 -24.98 26.22
C ALA A 468 3.45 -24.89 24.69
N VAL A 469 4.48 -24.30 24.07
CA VAL A 469 4.61 -24.26 22.60
C VAL A 469 4.87 -25.64 22.02
N VAL A 470 5.74 -26.45 22.64
CA VAL A 470 5.98 -27.84 22.21
C VAL A 470 4.71 -28.69 22.32
N ASP A 471 4.00 -28.61 23.44
CA ASP A 471 2.76 -29.35 23.67
C ASP A 471 1.71 -28.98 22.62
N TYR A 472 1.60 -27.69 22.28
CA TYR A 472 0.74 -27.22 21.19
C TYR A 472 1.13 -27.87 19.85
N LEU A 473 2.42 -27.84 19.47
CA LEU A 473 2.87 -28.41 18.19
C LEU A 473 2.65 -29.93 18.12
N ILE A 474 2.86 -30.65 19.22
CA ILE A 474 2.55 -32.08 19.34
C ILE A 474 1.05 -32.31 19.13
N SER A 475 0.19 -31.50 19.76
CA SER A 475 -1.26 -31.58 19.58
C SER A 475 -1.72 -31.35 18.12
N LYS A 476 -0.89 -30.65 17.32
CA LYS A 476 -1.10 -30.39 15.88
C LYS A 476 -0.46 -31.42 14.95
N GLY A 477 0.12 -32.48 15.52
CA GLY A 477 0.65 -33.64 14.81
C GLY A 477 2.15 -33.61 14.53
N ILE A 478 2.91 -32.68 15.13
CA ILE A 478 4.39 -32.71 15.01
C ILE A 478 4.94 -33.79 15.95
N SER A 479 5.82 -34.66 15.43
CA SER A 479 6.43 -35.72 16.23
C SER A 479 7.28 -35.17 17.38
N ALA A 480 7.07 -35.69 18.58
CA ALA A 480 7.82 -35.28 19.78
C ALA A 480 9.34 -35.49 19.64
N SER A 481 9.79 -36.47 18.84
CA SER A 481 11.22 -36.71 18.60
C SER A 481 11.93 -35.60 17.83
N ARG A 482 11.16 -34.67 17.24
CA ARG A 482 11.67 -33.48 16.53
C ARG A 482 11.70 -32.24 17.40
N LEU A 483 11.15 -32.29 18.61
CA LEU A 483 10.91 -31.14 19.46
C LEU A 483 11.63 -31.32 20.80
N THR A 484 12.45 -30.35 21.15
CA THR A 484 13.00 -30.20 22.50
C THR A 484 12.59 -28.83 23.04
N PHE A 485 12.58 -28.65 24.35
CA PHE A 485 12.33 -27.34 24.96
C PHE A 485 13.32 -27.07 26.09
N LYS A 486 13.61 -25.79 26.32
CA LYS A 486 14.50 -25.36 27.40
C LYS A 486 14.17 -23.95 27.89
N GLY A 487 14.20 -23.75 29.19
CA GLY A 487 14.15 -22.43 29.82
C GLY A 487 15.56 -21.87 30.03
N TYR A 488 15.78 -20.62 29.60
CA TYR A 488 17.06 -19.91 29.75
C TYR A 488 16.97 -18.71 30.70
N TRP A 489 15.84 -18.51 31.39
CA TRP A 489 15.62 -17.38 32.30
C TRP A 489 16.12 -16.07 31.68
N PHE A 490 16.81 -15.22 32.44
CA PHE A 490 17.49 -14.01 31.96
C PHE A 490 18.98 -14.21 31.63
N SER A 491 19.44 -15.45 31.38
CA SER A 491 20.86 -15.70 31.06
C SER A 491 21.29 -15.31 29.65
N GLN A 492 20.35 -15.15 28.73
CA GLN A 492 20.61 -14.82 27.32
C GLN A 492 19.78 -13.61 26.88
N PRO A 493 20.06 -12.40 27.43
CA PRO A 493 19.36 -11.19 27.01
C PRO A 493 19.73 -10.82 25.57
N ILE A 494 18.76 -10.27 24.83
CA ILE A 494 18.96 -9.67 23.50
C ILE A 494 18.86 -8.14 23.54
N SER A 495 18.51 -7.59 24.70
CA SER A 495 18.48 -6.15 24.98
C SER A 495 18.82 -5.90 26.44
N GLU A 496 19.08 -4.64 26.79
CA GLU A 496 19.31 -4.20 28.17
C GLU A 496 18.07 -4.48 29.04
N ASN A 497 18.26 -4.74 30.34
CA ASN A 497 17.13 -4.94 31.26
C ASN A 497 16.76 -3.68 32.06
N ASP A 498 17.42 -2.56 31.76
CA ASP A 498 17.26 -1.32 32.50
C ASP A 498 15.98 -0.57 32.06
N THR A 499 15.56 -0.75 30.82
CA THR A 499 14.35 -0.16 30.23
C THR A 499 13.19 -1.16 30.15
N GLU A 500 11.95 -0.68 30.11
CA GLU A 500 10.80 -1.57 29.94
C GLU A 500 10.76 -2.17 28.53
N GLU A 501 11.17 -1.40 27.54
CA GLU A 501 11.30 -1.82 26.15
C GLU A 501 12.31 -2.96 26.02
N GLY A 502 13.47 -2.83 26.66
CA GLY A 502 14.50 -3.86 26.66
C GLY A 502 14.07 -5.14 27.40
N ARG A 503 13.40 -4.99 28.55
CA ARG A 503 12.80 -6.12 29.27
C ARG A 503 11.73 -6.83 28.42
N GLN A 504 10.88 -6.10 27.72
CA GLN A 504 9.88 -6.68 26.81
C GLN A 504 10.53 -7.49 25.69
N LEU A 505 11.65 -7.04 25.12
CA LEU A 505 12.41 -7.82 24.13
C LEU A 505 13.02 -9.10 24.73
N ASN A 506 13.44 -9.06 25.99
CA ASN A 506 14.02 -10.23 26.66
C ASN A 506 12.96 -11.28 27.05
N ARG A 507 11.71 -10.88 27.30
CA ARG A 507 10.56 -11.75 27.50
C ARG A 507 10.08 -12.34 26.17
N ARG A 508 10.79 -13.35 25.68
CA ARG A 508 10.55 -13.93 24.35
C ARG A 508 10.56 -15.45 24.35
N THR A 509 9.97 -16.00 23.29
CA THR A 509 10.16 -17.38 22.87
C THR A 509 10.91 -17.38 21.54
N GLU A 510 11.88 -18.26 21.38
CA GLU A 510 12.58 -18.49 20.11
C GLU A 510 12.64 -19.98 19.82
N PHE A 511 12.86 -20.35 18.55
CA PHE A 511 13.29 -21.71 18.23
C PHE A 511 14.68 -21.71 17.61
N LYS A 512 15.44 -22.78 17.87
CA LYS A 512 16.77 -23.02 17.32
C LYS A 512 16.74 -24.30 16.48
N ILE A 513 17.35 -24.28 15.30
CA ILE A 513 17.54 -25.49 14.50
C ILE A 513 18.63 -26.36 15.15
N MET A 514 18.29 -27.61 15.45
CA MET A 514 19.17 -28.59 16.09
C MET A 514 19.70 -29.65 15.12
N GLY A 515 19.13 -29.71 13.92
CA GLY A 515 19.50 -30.64 12.85
C GLY A 515 18.46 -30.62 11.74
N LYS A 516 18.83 -31.11 10.56
CA LYS A 516 17.95 -31.22 9.39
C LYS A 516 18.26 -32.47 8.57
#